data_AF-A0A0E1W5Q9-F1
#
_entry.id   AF-A0A0E1W5Q9-F1
#
_cell.length_a   1.000
_cell.length_b   1.000
_cell.length_c   1.000
_cell.angle_alpha   90.00
_cell.angle_beta   90.00
_cell.angle_gamma   90.00
#
_symmetry.space_group_name_H-M   'P 1'
#
loop_
_entity.id
_entity.type
_entity.pdbx_description
1 polymer ?
#
loop_
_entity_poly.entity_id
_entity_poly.type
_entity_poly.pdbx_seq_one_letter_code
_entity_poly.pdbx_strand_id
1 'polypeptide(L)'
;MILYEYPFNERIRTLLRLEDLFERFTFFVAQEDAREHHVALTTLFEISEVAGRADLKSDLMKELERQRQTLAPFRGNPGIEQNALEAVLGEIEQTLANLAQMQGKTGQHLIDNEWLASIRSRAVIPGGTCKFDLPSYYAWQQWPAEQRRHDIAKWAMPLLPLRDAAMIVLRLARESGQASKVMAMQGSYQQMLSGRTYQLMQVRVPPELRVIPEASANKYMLWVRFTAQDGDVRPRAVDIDVPFQLTLCNL
;
A
#
# COMPACT_ATOMS: atom_id res chain seq x y z
N MET A 1 19.44 -6.38 -1.39
CA MET A 1 19.28 -5.23 -0.48
C MET A 1 17.86 -5.25 0.06
N ILE A 2 17.65 -4.90 1.33
CA ILE A 2 16.33 -4.73 1.94
C ILE A 2 15.84 -3.31 1.59
N LEU A 3 14.58 -3.18 1.17
CA LEU A 3 13.94 -1.91 0.84
C LEU A 3 13.09 -1.44 2.03
N TYR A 4 13.28 -0.18 2.42
CA TYR A 4 12.45 0.52 3.39
C TYR A 4 11.84 1.77 2.74
N GLU A 5 10.52 1.91 2.85
CA GLU A 5 9.77 3.00 2.24
C GLU A 5 9.18 3.93 3.29
N TYR A 6 9.37 5.25 3.11
CA TYR A 6 8.91 6.27 4.05
C TYR A 6 8.01 7.29 3.32
N PRO A 7 6.70 7.32 3.62
CA PRO A 7 5.78 8.29 3.03
C PRO A 7 6.01 9.68 3.62
N PHE A 8 6.09 10.70 2.77
CA PHE A 8 6.24 12.09 3.20
C PHE A 8 4.91 12.82 3.42
N ASN A 9 3.79 12.20 3.07
CA ASN A 9 2.45 12.72 3.33
C ASN A 9 1.43 11.61 3.59
N GLU A 10 0.25 11.98 4.12
CA GLU A 10 -0.79 11.01 4.49
C GLU A 10 -1.39 10.28 3.29
N ARG A 11 -1.40 10.90 2.11
CA ARG A 11 -1.87 10.27 0.88
C ARG A 11 -1.00 9.06 0.55
N ILE A 12 0.31 9.24 0.41
CA ILE A 12 1.24 8.12 0.14
C ILE A 12 1.22 7.10 1.28
N ARG A 13 1.11 7.53 2.53
CA ARG A 13 0.96 6.62 3.69
C ARG A 13 -0.28 5.73 3.55
N THR A 14 -1.40 6.30 3.12
CA THR A 14 -2.65 5.57 2.90
C THR A 14 -2.50 4.59 1.73
N LEU A 15 -1.86 4.99 0.64
CA LEU A 15 -1.65 4.10 -0.51
C LEU A 15 -0.73 2.92 -0.16
N LEU A 16 0.38 3.14 0.54
CA LEU A 16 1.28 2.06 0.99
C LEU A 16 0.57 1.09 1.94
N ARG A 17 -0.28 1.59 2.84
CA ARG A 17 -1.12 0.73 3.69
C ARG A 17 -2.08 -0.11 2.86
N LEU A 18 -2.71 0.48 1.85
CA LEU A 18 -3.63 -0.26 0.98
C LEU A 18 -2.90 -1.32 0.16
N GLU A 19 -1.72 -1.01 -0.36
CA GLU A 19 -0.89 -1.98 -1.07
C GLU A 19 -0.61 -3.22 -0.21
N ASP A 20 -0.09 -3.04 1.01
CA ASP A 20 0.17 -4.14 1.96
C ASP A 20 -1.09 -4.95 2.28
N LEU A 21 -2.21 -4.25 2.53
CA LEU A 21 -3.48 -4.90 2.82
C LEU A 21 -4.00 -5.70 1.61
N PHE A 22 -3.88 -5.18 0.39
CA PHE A 22 -4.30 -5.90 -0.82
C PHE A 22 -3.38 -7.07 -1.12
N GLU A 23 -2.07 -6.96 -0.93
CA GLU A 23 -1.12 -8.07 -1.07
C GLU A 23 -1.48 -9.20 -0.09
N ARG A 24 -1.68 -8.86 1.18
CA ARG A 24 -2.10 -9.81 2.22
C ARG A 24 -3.44 -10.46 1.88
N PHE A 25 -4.43 -9.66 1.47
CA PHE A 25 -5.74 -10.16 1.05
C PHE A 25 -5.63 -11.16 -0.10
N THR A 26 -4.88 -10.82 -1.15
CA THR A 26 -4.68 -11.67 -2.33
C THR A 26 -3.99 -12.98 -1.97
N PHE A 27 -3.00 -12.94 -1.07
CA PHE A 27 -2.36 -14.16 -0.58
C PHE A 27 -3.35 -15.08 0.15
N PHE A 28 -4.10 -14.54 1.12
CA PHE A 28 -4.97 -15.36 1.98
C PHE A 28 -6.25 -15.83 1.31
N VAL A 29 -6.80 -15.08 0.34
CA VAL A 29 -7.98 -15.54 -0.43
C VAL A 29 -7.63 -16.68 -1.39
N ALA A 30 -6.36 -16.82 -1.80
CA ALA A 30 -5.93 -17.91 -2.68
C ALA A 30 -5.81 -19.27 -1.95
N GLN A 31 -5.82 -19.26 -0.62
CA GLN A 31 -5.65 -20.47 0.18
C GLN A 31 -6.92 -21.32 0.25
N GLU A 32 -6.91 -22.38 1.06
CA GLU A 32 -8.04 -23.31 1.18
C GLU A 32 -8.64 -23.37 2.58
N ASP A 33 -7.81 -23.17 3.62
CA ASP A 33 -8.24 -23.32 5.00
C ASP A 33 -9.16 -22.16 5.42
N ALA A 34 -10.20 -22.49 6.18
CA ALA A 34 -11.14 -21.49 6.68
C ALA A 34 -10.49 -20.43 7.58
N ARG A 35 -9.40 -20.77 8.26
CA ARG A 35 -8.60 -19.84 9.09
C ARG A 35 -7.86 -18.82 8.23
N GLU A 36 -7.41 -19.21 7.04
CA GLU A 36 -6.77 -18.31 6.09
C GLU A 36 -7.81 -17.37 5.45
N HIS A 37 -8.98 -17.91 5.10
CA HIS A 37 -10.11 -17.10 4.65
C HIS A 37 -10.65 -16.15 5.74
N HIS A 38 -10.49 -16.49 7.02
CA HIS A 38 -10.75 -15.55 8.10
C HIS A 38 -9.82 -14.34 8.02
N VAL A 39 -8.51 -14.54 7.81
CA VAL A 39 -7.55 -13.45 7.61
C VAL A 39 -7.87 -12.64 6.36
N ALA A 40 -8.27 -13.28 5.26
CA ALA A 40 -8.72 -12.57 4.06
C ALA A 40 -9.93 -11.68 4.34
N LEU A 41 -10.94 -12.19 5.05
CA LEU A 41 -12.16 -11.46 5.36
C LEU A 41 -11.91 -10.28 6.32
N THR A 42 -11.10 -10.46 7.37
CA THR A 42 -10.75 -9.35 8.27
C THR A 42 -9.89 -8.31 7.58
N THR A 43 -8.96 -8.73 6.71
CA THR A 43 -8.17 -7.82 5.88
C THR A 43 -9.07 -7.01 4.93
N LEU A 44 -10.12 -7.60 4.37
CA LEU A 44 -11.11 -6.88 3.57
C LEU A 44 -11.83 -5.78 4.38
N PHE A 45 -12.15 -6.02 5.65
CA PHE A 45 -12.70 -4.99 6.53
C PHE A 45 -11.68 -3.86 6.79
N GLU A 46 -10.40 -4.18 7.00
CA GLU A 46 -9.34 -3.19 7.16
C GLU A 46 -9.17 -2.34 5.88
N ILE A 47 -9.17 -2.96 4.70
CA ILE A 47 -9.14 -2.26 3.40
C ILE A 47 -10.30 -1.28 3.32
N SER A 48 -11.52 -1.73 3.63
CA SER A 48 -12.71 -0.90 3.61
C SER A 48 -12.63 0.28 4.58
N GLU A 49 -12.03 0.11 5.75
CA GLU A 49 -11.86 1.19 6.72
C GLU A 49 -10.83 2.21 6.26
N VAL A 50 -9.66 1.77 5.79
CA VAL A 50 -8.61 2.67 5.31
C VAL A 50 -9.12 3.45 4.10
N ALA A 51 -9.77 2.79 3.15
CA ALA A 51 -10.31 3.41 1.95
C ALA A 51 -11.54 4.29 2.19
N GLY A 52 -12.26 4.08 3.31
CA GLY A 52 -13.48 4.84 3.65
C GLY A 52 -13.25 6.07 4.54
N ARG A 53 -12.04 6.28 5.10
CA ARG A 53 -11.73 7.39 6.02
C ARG A 53 -11.44 8.73 5.33
N ALA A 54 -11.11 8.71 4.04
CA ALA A 54 -10.83 9.89 3.23
C ALA A 54 -11.66 9.86 1.94
N ASP A 55 -11.76 10.98 1.24
CA ASP A 55 -12.29 11.02 -0.13
C ASP A 55 -11.25 10.46 -1.13
N LEU A 56 -10.81 9.22 -0.86
CA LEU A 56 -9.72 8.56 -1.56
C LEU A 56 -10.04 8.37 -3.05
N LYS A 57 -11.31 8.09 -3.37
CA LYS A 57 -11.77 7.95 -4.76
C LYS A 57 -11.50 9.24 -5.54
N SER A 58 -11.97 10.38 -5.03
CA SER A 58 -11.77 11.69 -5.66
C SER A 58 -10.29 12.04 -5.78
N ASP A 59 -9.51 11.80 -4.73
CA ASP A 59 -8.07 12.07 -4.73
C ASP A 59 -7.30 11.22 -5.74
N LEU A 60 -7.62 9.93 -5.84
CA LEU A 60 -7.03 9.03 -6.84
C LEU A 60 -7.45 9.41 -8.26
N MET A 61 -8.72 9.75 -8.49
CA MET A 61 -9.17 10.21 -9.81
C MET A 61 -8.43 11.47 -10.25
N LYS A 62 -8.27 12.46 -9.36
CA LYS A 62 -7.52 13.70 -9.66
C LYS A 62 -6.05 13.41 -9.94
N GLU A 63 -5.43 12.53 -9.15
CA GLU A 63 -4.02 12.18 -9.34
C GLU A 63 -3.79 11.43 -10.65
N LEU A 64 -4.61 10.43 -10.96
CA LEU A 64 -4.53 9.69 -12.21
C LEU A 64 -4.74 10.60 -13.43
N GLU A 65 -5.71 11.52 -13.37
CA GLU A 65 -5.94 12.49 -14.44
C GLU A 65 -4.74 13.44 -14.62
N ARG A 66 -4.13 13.90 -13.52
CA ARG A 66 -2.89 14.69 -13.56
C ARG A 66 -1.74 13.94 -14.20
N GLN A 67 -1.55 12.66 -13.85
CA GLN A 67 -0.52 11.80 -14.45
C GLN A 67 -0.79 11.57 -15.95
N ARG A 68 -2.05 11.31 -16.33
CA ARG A 68 -2.45 11.17 -17.73
C ARG A 68 -2.10 12.41 -18.55
N GLN A 69 -2.41 13.61 -18.04
CA GLN A 69 -2.11 14.88 -18.71
C GLN A 69 -0.60 15.15 -18.81
N THR A 70 0.17 14.68 -17.84
CA THR A 70 1.64 14.81 -17.82
C THR A 70 2.30 13.83 -18.80
N LEU A 71 1.75 12.63 -18.95
CA LEU A 71 2.29 11.58 -19.80
C LEU A 71 1.87 11.71 -21.28
N ALA A 72 0.66 12.17 -21.56
CA ALA A 72 0.13 12.26 -22.92
C ALA A 72 1.00 13.06 -23.92
N PRO A 73 1.66 14.17 -23.55
CA PRO A 73 2.53 14.92 -24.45
C PRO A 73 3.79 14.17 -24.91
N PHE A 74 4.16 13.06 -24.26
CA PHE A 74 5.31 12.24 -24.65
C PHE A 74 5.05 11.32 -25.85
N ARG A 75 3.80 11.26 -26.34
CA ARG A 75 3.45 10.55 -27.57
C ARG A 75 4.23 11.10 -28.76
N GLY A 76 4.82 10.20 -29.54
CA GLY A 76 5.63 10.56 -30.71
C GLY A 76 7.02 11.13 -30.37
N ASN A 77 7.41 11.17 -29.09
CA ASN A 77 8.79 11.50 -28.72
C ASN A 77 9.72 10.32 -29.08
N PRO A 78 10.73 10.51 -29.95
CA PRO A 78 11.62 9.43 -30.39
C PRO A 78 12.52 8.86 -29.28
N GLY A 79 12.67 9.57 -28.15
CA GLY A 79 13.45 9.11 -27.00
C GLY A 79 12.68 8.25 -26.01
N ILE A 80 11.41 7.92 -26.28
CA ILE A 80 10.52 7.21 -25.34
C ILE A 80 9.99 5.93 -25.98
N GLU A 81 10.00 4.86 -25.19
CA GLU A 81 9.39 3.58 -25.56
C GLU A 81 7.86 3.73 -25.63
N GLN A 82 7.34 3.84 -26.86
CA GLN A 82 5.95 4.20 -27.09
C GLN A 82 4.98 3.11 -26.62
N ASN A 83 5.37 1.83 -26.66
CA ASN A 83 4.48 0.74 -26.22
C ASN A 83 4.28 0.79 -24.71
N ALA A 84 5.34 1.06 -23.95
CA ALA A 84 5.25 1.24 -22.51
C ALA A 84 4.39 2.47 -22.14
N LEU A 85 4.54 3.57 -22.87
CA LEU A 85 3.74 4.78 -22.66
C LEU A 85 2.24 4.51 -22.89
N GLU A 86 1.87 3.90 -24.01
CA GLU A 86 0.46 3.60 -24.32
C GLU A 86 -0.13 2.57 -23.35
N ALA A 87 0.66 1.59 -22.89
CA ALA A 87 0.21 0.65 -21.87
C ALA A 87 -0.15 1.36 -20.56
N VAL A 88 0.71 2.25 -20.07
CA VAL A 88 0.45 3.03 -18.85
C VAL A 88 -0.74 3.98 -19.02
N LEU A 89 -0.85 4.66 -20.16
CA LEU A 89 -2.00 5.55 -20.44
C LEU A 89 -3.31 4.76 -20.51
N GLY A 90 -3.32 3.59 -21.15
CA GLY A 90 -4.47 2.70 -21.21
C GLY A 90 -4.88 2.17 -19.83
N GLU A 91 -3.93 1.78 -18.99
CA GLU A 91 -4.18 1.38 -17.60
C GLU A 91 -4.81 2.51 -16.78
N ILE A 92 -4.32 3.74 -16.95
CA ILE A 92 -4.87 4.93 -16.28
C ILE A 92 -6.32 5.18 -16.74
N GLU A 93 -6.58 5.18 -18.04
CA GLU A 93 -7.91 5.45 -18.60
C GLU A 93 -8.94 4.39 -18.18
N GLN A 94 -8.57 3.10 -18.23
CA GLN A 94 -9.43 2.02 -17.78
C GLN A 94 -9.73 2.12 -16.27
N THR A 95 -8.73 2.46 -15.47
CA THR A 95 -8.89 2.62 -14.03
C THR A 95 -9.77 3.81 -13.68
N LEU A 96 -9.61 4.94 -14.38
CA LEU A 96 -10.48 6.12 -14.25
C LEU A 96 -11.93 5.78 -14.57
N ALA A 97 -12.18 5.02 -15.65
CA ALA A 97 -13.52 4.57 -16.01
C ALA A 97 -14.14 3.67 -14.92
N ASN A 98 -13.36 2.72 -14.39
CA ASN A 98 -13.80 1.82 -13.32
C ASN A 98 -14.11 2.60 -12.02
N LEU A 99 -13.26 3.56 -11.65
CA LEU A 99 -13.49 4.44 -10.50
C LEU A 99 -14.78 5.26 -10.69
N ALA A 100 -15.02 5.82 -11.87
CA ALA A 100 -16.23 6.59 -12.16
C ALA A 100 -17.50 5.76 -11.98
N GLN A 101 -17.46 4.47 -12.33
CA GLN A 101 -18.58 3.53 -12.17
C GLN A 101 -18.82 3.08 -10.72
N MET A 102 -17.88 3.29 -9.80
CA MET A 102 -18.10 2.95 -8.39
C MET A 102 -19.27 3.76 -7.83
N GLN A 103 -20.30 3.05 -7.34
CA GLN A 103 -21.49 3.64 -6.76
C GLN A 103 -21.42 3.66 -5.23
N GLY A 104 -22.07 4.67 -4.64
CA GLY A 104 -22.16 4.80 -3.18
C GLY A 104 -20.83 5.13 -2.51
N LYS A 105 -20.85 5.03 -1.18
CA LYS A 105 -19.67 5.26 -0.34
C LYS A 105 -18.78 4.02 -0.33
N THR A 106 -17.47 4.22 -0.38
CA THR A 106 -16.48 3.14 -0.32
C THR A 106 -16.76 2.20 0.85
N GLY A 107 -16.94 0.91 0.55
CA GLY A 107 -17.17 -0.13 1.56
C GLY A 107 -18.58 -0.20 2.14
N GLN A 108 -19.50 0.66 1.69
CA GLN A 108 -20.88 0.69 2.21
C GLN A 108 -21.59 -0.65 2.01
N HIS A 109 -21.33 -1.35 0.89
CA HIS A 109 -21.88 -2.67 0.61
C HIS A 109 -21.51 -3.74 1.65
N LEU A 110 -20.39 -3.58 2.36
CA LEU A 110 -20.00 -4.46 3.45
C LEU A 110 -20.73 -4.12 4.76
N ILE A 111 -21.08 -2.84 4.94
CA ILE A 111 -21.82 -2.35 6.10
C ILE A 111 -23.30 -2.71 5.97
N ASP A 112 -23.86 -2.55 4.77
CA ASP A 112 -25.28 -2.83 4.48
C ASP A 112 -25.57 -4.34 4.49
N ASN A 113 -24.54 -5.18 4.34
CA ASN A 113 -24.67 -6.62 4.52
C ASN A 113 -24.69 -6.95 6.03
N GLU A 114 -25.87 -7.18 6.58
CA GLU A 114 -26.08 -7.46 8.01
C GLU A 114 -25.19 -8.60 8.53
N TRP A 115 -25.00 -9.65 7.73
CA TRP A 115 -24.19 -10.79 8.12
C TRP A 115 -22.70 -10.42 8.21
N LEU A 116 -22.16 -9.73 7.20
CA LEU A 116 -20.78 -9.22 7.23
C LEU A 116 -20.57 -8.19 8.34
N ALA A 117 -21.53 -7.28 8.54
CA ALA A 117 -21.49 -6.30 9.62
C ALA A 117 -21.45 -6.98 11.01
N SER A 118 -22.20 -8.06 11.19
CA SER A 118 -22.18 -8.85 12.43
C SER A 118 -20.80 -9.46 12.70
N ILE A 119 -20.15 -10.04 11.67
CA ILE A 119 -18.80 -10.61 11.78
C ILE A 119 -17.79 -9.51 12.11
N ARG A 120 -17.84 -8.39 11.38
CA ARG A 120 -16.93 -7.25 11.58
C ARG A 120 -17.03 -6.70 13.00
N SER A 121 -18.23 -6.52 13.53
CA SER A 121 -18.44 -6.00 14.89
C SER A 121 -17.86 -6.90 15.99
N ARG A 122 -17.73 -8.19 15.72
CA ARG A 122 -17.15 -9.17 16.64
C ARG A 122 -15.64 -9.34 16.45
N ALA A 123 -15.14 -9.15 15.23
CA ALA A 123 -13.72 -9.30 14.91
C ALA A 123 -12.81 -8.29 15.64
N VAL A 124 -13.35 -7.15 16.09
CA VAL A 124 -12.61 -6.17 16.92
C VAL A 124 -12.45 -6.59 18.38
N ILE A 125 -13.20 -7.59 18.83
CA ILE A 125 -13.13 -8.13 20.19
C ILE A 125 -12.08 -9.27 20.18
N PRO A 126 -11.07 -9.26 21.07
CA PRO A 126 -10.15 -10.38 21.20
C PRO A 126 -10.91 -11.70 21.44
N GLY A 127 -10.78 -12.66 20.52
CA GLY A 127 -11.51 -13.92 20.57
C GLY A 127 -13.00 -13.85 20.19
N GLY A 128 -13.50 -12.71 19.70
CA GLY A 128 -14.92 -12.52 19.41
C GLY A 128 -15.46 -13.29 18.20
N THR A 129 -14.59 -13.91 17.40
CA THR A 129 -14.96 -14.70 16.20
C THR A 129 -15.06 -16.20 16.50
N CYS A 130 -15.19 -16.57 17.78
CA CYS A 130 -15.39 -17.94 18.22
C CYS A 130 -16.71 -18.54 17.70
N LYS A 131 -16.71 -19.87 17.50
CA LYS A 131 -17.86 -20.63 16.96
C LYS A 131 -19.17 -20.48 17.74
N PHE A 132 -19.10 -20.17 19.03
CA PHE A 132 -20.28 -19.98 19.88
C PHE A 132 -20.84 -18.56 19.82
N ASP A 133 -20.02 -17.56 19.48
CA ASP A 133 -20.44 -16.17 19.30
C ASP A 133 -20.99 -15.89 17.89
N LEU A 134 -20.43 -16.60 16.89
CA LEU A 134 -20.81 -16.47 15.49
C LEU A 134 -21.11 -17.84 14.84
N PRO A 135 -22.22 -18.52 15.24
CA PRO A 135 -22.54 -19.84 14.71
C PRO A 135 -22.79 -19.84 13.18
N SER A 136 -23.37 -18.77 12.63
CA SER A 136 -23.56 -18.63 11.18
C SER A 136 -22.24 -18.47 10.42
N TYR A 137 -21.29 -17.72 10.99
CA TYR A 137 -19.94 -17.60 10.44
C TYR A 137 -19.19 -18.92 10.50
N TYR A 138 -19.28 -19.63 11.62
CA TYR A 138 -18.69 -20.96 11.75
C TYR A 138 -19.26 -21.96 10.75
N ALA A 139 -20.58 -21.90 10.46
CA ALA A 139 -21.19 -22.71 9.43
C ALA A 139 -20.64 -22.40 8.03
N TRP A 140 -20.48 -21.12 7.67
CA TRP A 140 -19.83 -20.70 6.42
C TRP A 140 -18.36 -21.17 6.34
N GLN A 141 -17.64 -21.17 7.47
CA GLN A 141 -16.29 -21.73 7.55
C GLN A 141 -16.24 -23.25 7.29
N GLN A 142 -17.36 -23.98 7.31
CA GLN A 142 -17.40 -25.41 6.97
C GLN A 142 -17.66 -25.67 5.48
N TRP A 143 -17.97 -24.65 4.68
CA TRP A 143 -18.27 -24.82 3.26
C TRP A 143 -17.05 -25.30 2.45
N PRO A 144 -17.20 -25.71 1.18
CA PRO A 144 -16.06 -25.92 0.30
C PRO A 144 -15.23 -24.63 0.15
N ALA A 145 -13.90 -24.77 0.06
CA ALA A 145 -12.99 -23.62 -0.07
C ALA A 145 -13.34 -22.73 -1.26
N GLU A 146 -13.70 -23.33 -2.40
CA GLU A 146 -14.10 -22.62 -3.62
C GLU A 146 -15.30 -21.69 -3.40
N GLN A 147 -16.32 -22.14 -2.65
CA GLN A 147 -17.49 -21.31 -2.36
C GLN A 147 -17.10 -20.11 -1.48
N ARG A 148 -16.29 -20.35 -0.44
CA ARG A 148 -15.77 -19.25 0.40
C ARG A 148 -14.95 -18.24 -0.42
N ARG A 149 -14.07 -18.70 -1.31
CA ARG A 149 -13.27 -17.82 -2.18
C ARG A 149 -14.16 -16.98 -3.08
N HIS A 150 -15.19 -17.60 -3.67
CA HIS A 150 -16.16 -16.90 -4.50
C HIS A 150 -16.87 -15.77 -3.74
N ASP A 151 -17.35 -16.06 -2.53
CA ASP A 151 -18.00 -15.08 -1.67
C ASP A 151 -17.07 -13.91 -1.33
N ILE A 152 -15.84 -14.21 -0.88
CA ILE A 152 -14.84 -13.18 -0.52
C ILE A 152 -14.48 -12.32 -1.73
N ALA A 153 -14.25 -12.94 -2.89
CA ALA A 153 -13.94 -12.23 -4.13
C ALA A 153 -15.10 -11.30 -4.54
N LYS A 154 -16.35 -11.78 -4.43
CA LYS A 154 -17.55 -10.97 -4.68
C LYS A 154 -17.62 -9.75 -3.77
N TRP A 155 -17.32 -9.90 -2.48
CA TRP A 155 -17.32 -8.78 -1.53
C TRP A 155 -16.18 -7.79 -1.76
N ALA A 156 -15.02 -8.26 -2.25
CA ALA A 156 -13.88 -7.42 -2.57
C ALA A 156 -14.00 -6.68 -3.91
N MET A 157 -14.76 -7.23 -4.87
CA MET A 157 -14.88 -6.71 -6.23
C MET A 157 -15.14 -5.19 -6.31
N PRO A 158 -16.06 -4.59 -5.52
CA PRO A 158 -16.31 -3.14 -5.59
C PRO A 158 -15.12 -2.26 -5.15
N LEU A 159 -14.11 -2.83 -4.49
CA LEU A 159 -12.93 -2.11 -3.99
C LEU A 159 -11.72 -2.23 -4.93
N LEU A 160 -11.77 -3.13 -5.92
CA LEU A 160 -10.66 -3.36 -6.85
C LEU A 160 -10.25 -2.12 -7.67
N PRO A 161 -11.18 -1.24 -8.12
CA PRO A 161 -10.76 -0.02 -8.82
C PRO A 161 -9.88 0.90 -7.96
N LEU A 162 -10.08 0.93 -6.64
CA LEU A 162 -9.22 1.68 -5.72
C LEU A 162 -7.83 1.05 -5.57
N ARG A 163 -7.76 -0.29 -5.54
CA ARG A 163 -6.48 -1.02 -5.58
C ARG A 163 -5.70 -0.64 -6.82
N ASP A 164 -6.32 -0.77 -7.99
CA ASP A 164 -5.65 -0.57 -9.28
C ASP A 164 -5.11 0.87 -9.39
N ALA A 165 -5.92 1.84 -8.96
CA ALA A 165 -5.52 3.23 -8.89
C ALA A 165 -4.36 3.49 -7.92
N ALA A 166 -4.41 2.92 -6.71
CA ALA A 166 -3.34 3.05 -5.74
C ALA A 166 -2.02 2.46 -6.26
N MET A 167 -2.08 1.29 -6.89
CA MET A 167 -0.91 0.62 -7.49
C MET A 167 -0.29 1.43 -8.61
N ILE A 168 -1.09 2.01 -9.51
CA ILE A 168 -0.59 2.87 -10.59
C ILE A 168 0.11 4.11 -10.01
N VAL A 169 -0.51 4.80 -9.05
CA VAL A 169 0.07 6.00 -8.43
C VAL A 169 1.37 5.67 -7.70
N LEU A 170 1.42 4.57 -6.94
CA LEU A 170 2.65 4.15 -6.26
C LEU A 170 3.75 3.73 -7.25
N ARG A 171 3.40 3.02 -8.33
CA ARG A 171 4.36 2.64 -9.39
C ARG A 171 5.00 3.88 -10.00
N LEU A 172 4.18 4.85 -10.45
CA LEU A 172 4.66 6.10 -11.02
C LEU A 172 5.51 6.91 -10.03
N ALA A 173 5.13 6.94 -8.75
CA ALA A 173 5.93 7.58 -7.72
C ALA A 173 7.31 6.93 -7.56
N ARG A 174 7.37 5.59 -7.50
CA ARG A 174 8.62 4.85 -7.34
C ARG A 174 9.55 5.04 -8.54
N GLU A 175 9.00 5.06 -9.75
CA GLU A 175 9.74 5.19 -11.00
C GLU A 175 10.29 6.59 -11.27
N SER A 176 9.71 7.62 -10.65
CA SER A 176 10.15 9.01 -10.84
C SER A 176 11.46 9.38 -10.13
N GLY A 177 11.87 8.56 -9.16
CA GLY A 177 13.04 8.80 -8.35
C GLY A 177 14.32 8.22 -8.95
N GLN A 178 15.44 8.93 -8.83
CA GLN A 178 16.75 8.40 -9.18
C GLN A 178 17.49 7.94 -7.92
N ALA A 179 18.00 6.70 -7.94
CA ALA A 179 18.77 6.15 -6.84
C ALA A 179 20.18 6.77 -6.78
N SER A 180 20.60 7.20 -5.59
CA SER A 180 21.96 7.64 -5.30
C SER A 180 22.63 6.69 -4.31
N LYS A 181 23.93 6.43 -4.50
CA LYS A 181 24.75 5.71 -3.51
C LYS A 181 25.23 6.72 -2.48
N VAL A 182 24.98 6.44 -1.22
CA VAL A 182 25.25 7.34 -0.10
C VAL A 182 25.90 6.57 1.06
N MET A 183 26.61 7.30 1.91
CA MET A 183 27.25 6.78 3.11
C MET A 183 26.68 7.53 4.31
N ALA A 184 26.10 6.81 5.26
CA ALA A 184 25.77 7.37 6.56
C ALA A 184 27.01 7.27 7.45
N MET A 185 27.60 8.41 7.80
CA MET A 185 28.77 8.46 8.66
C MET A 185 28.33 8.22 10.11
N GLN A 186 28.98 7.29 10.81
CA GLN A 186 28.63 6.92 12.19
C GLN A 186 27.11 6.67 12.35
N GLY A 187 26.54 5.90 11.43
CA GLY A 187 25.12 5.52 11.44
C GLY A 187 24.13 6.65 11.18
N SER A 188 24.55 7.83 10.71
CA SER A 188 23.64 8.96 10.45
C SER A 188 23.90 9.63 9.10
N TYR A 189 22.82 10.01 8.41
CA TYR A 189 22.85 10.74 7.14
C TYR A 189 21.81 11.84 7.11
N GLN A 190 22.22 13.05 6.72
CA GLN A 190 21.33 14.20 6.56
C GLN A 190 21.50 14.81 5.16
N GLN A 191 20.38 15.23 4.57
CA GLN A 191 20.39 15.91 3.27
C GLN A 191 19.36 17.04 3.26
N MET A 192 19.79 18.22 2.82
CA MET A 192 18.89 19.36 2.59
C MET A 192 18.05 19.12 1.33
N LEU A 193 16.75 19.40 1.41
CA LEU A 193 15.79 19.25 0.31
C LEU A 193 15.64 20.52 -0.54
N SER A 194 16.21 21.65 -0.08
CA SER A 194 16.24 22.93 -0.81
C SER A 194 14.86 23.37 -1.35
N GLY A 195 13.80 23.08 -0.61
CA GLY A 195 12.41 23.44 -0.97
C GLY A 195 11.74 22.54 -2.01
N ARG A 196 12.41 21.48 -2.49
CA ARG A 196 11.78 20.47 -3.36
C ARG A 196 10.81 19.61 -2.55
N THR A 197 9.65 19.33 -3.14
CA THR A 197 8.64 18.46 -2.53
C THR A 197 8.79 17.04 -3.06
N TYR A 198 8.94 16.08 -2.14
CA TYR A 198 8.96 14.66 -2.44
C TYR A 198 7.75 13.98 -1.80
N GLN A 199 7.37 12.84 -2.34
CA GLN A 199 6.19 12.08 -1.94
C GLN A 199 6.59 10.85 -1.12
N LEU A 200 7.71 10.24 -1.49
CA LEU A 200 8.18 8.96 -0.98
C LEU A 200 9.72 8.98 -0.93
N MET A 201 10.28 8.32 0.07
CA MET A 201 11.70 8.02 0.14
C MET A 201 11.91 6.51 0.23
N GLN A 202 12.83 6.00 -0.57
CA GLN A 202 13.27 4.61 -0.52
C GLN A 202 14.70 4.54 0.00
N VAL A 203 14.91 3.73 1.03
CA VAL A 203 16.23 3.42 1.59
C VAL A 203 16.50 1.94 1.34
N ARG A 204 17.55 1.63 0.56
CA ARG A 204 17.97 0.25 0.30
C ARG A 204 19.28 -0.05 1.02
N VAL A 205 19.27 -1.07 1.86
CA VAL A 205 20.40 -1.42 2.74
C VAL A 205 20.87 -2.84 2.46
N PRO A 206 22.18 -3.12 2.49
CA PRO A 206 22.67 -4.49 2.44
C PRO A 206 22.22 -5.30 3.68
N PRO A 207 21.56 -6.47 3.52
CA PRO A 207 21.03 -7.27 4.64
C PRO A 207 22.11 -7.75 5.61
N GLU A 208 23.34 -7.95 5.12
CA GLU A 208 24.50 -8.39 5.91
C GLU A 208 24.88 -7.41 7.03
N LEU A 209 24.53 -6.13 6.91
CA LEU A 209 24.81 -5.12 7.94
C LEU A 209 23.86 -5.23 9.14
N ARG A 210 22.70 -5.90 8.98
CA ARG A 210 21.68 -6.06 10.04
C ARG A 210 21.28 -4.73 10.72
N VAL A 211 21.31 -3.64 9.95
CA VAL A 211 20.87 -2.32 10.41
C VAL A 211 19.46 -2.02 9.90
N ILE A 212 18.73 -1.26 10.70
CA ILE A 212 17.36 -0.83 10.46
C ILE A 212 17.42 0.69 10.28
N PRO A 213 17.00 1.21 9.12
CA PRO A 213 16.87 2.64 8.95
C PRO A 213 15.65 3.16 9.72
N GLU A 214 15.84 4.29 10.39
CA GLU A 214 14.80 5.14 10.94
C GLU A 214 14.91 6.49 10.25
N ALA A 215 13.86 6.89 9.54
CA ALA A 215 13.92 8.10 8.76
C ALA A 215 12.83 9.11 9.13
N SER A 216 13.21 10.37 9.05
CA SER A 216 12.33 11.51 9.24
C SER A 216 12.61 12.54 8.15
N ALA A 217 11.57 13.28 7.77
CA ALA A 217 11.71 14.36 6.81
C ALA A 217 10.75 15.49 7.15
N ASN A 218 11.20 16.71 6.88
CA ASN A 218 10.36 17.90 6.83
C ASN A 218 10.58 18.59 5.47
N LYS A 219 9.99 19.78 5.27
CA LYS A 219 10.12 20.52 4.00
C LYS A 219 11.57 20.93 3.65
N TYR A 220 12.46 21.00 4.65
CA TYR A 220 13.81 21.54 4.50
C TYR A 220 14.89 20.47 4.46
N MET A 221 14.71 19.36 5.18
CA MET A 221 15.75 18.36 5.39
C MET A 221 15.16 16.97 5.61
N LEU A 222 15.88 15.96 5.14
CA LEU A 222 15.69 14.56 5.55
C LEU A 222 16.82 14.12 6.48
N TRP A 223 16.49 13.18 7.36
CA TRP A 223 17.43 12.52 8.25
C TRP A 223 17.16 11.03 8.25
N VAL A 224 18.21 10.23 8.01
CA VAL A 224 18.21 8.77 8.13
C VAL A 224 19.20 8.41 9.22
N ARG A 225 18.72 7.74 10.26
CA ARG A 225 19.54 7.17 11.34
C ARG A 225 19.45 5.66 11.27
N PHE A 226 20.57 4.98 11.43
CA PHE A 226 20.63 3.53 11.45
C PHE A 226 20.69 3.02 12.89
N THR A 227 19.83 2.06 13.18
CA THR A 227 19.82 1.31 14.42
C THR A 227 20.09 -0.16 14.17
N ALA A 228 20.52 -0.90 15.18
CA ALA A 228 20.60 -2.35 15.16
C ALA A 228 19.81 -2.89 16.35
N GLN A 229 19.13 -4.00 16.14
CA GLN A 229 18.41 -4.71 17.18
C GLN A 229 19.06 -6.09 17.38
N ASP A 230 19.50 -6.36 18.61
CA ASP A 230 20.03 -7.65 19.01
C ASP A 230 19.07 -8.32 20.01
N GLY A 231 18.46 -9.42 19.59
CA GLY A 231 17.43 -10.12 20.34
C GLY A 231 16.25 -9.22 20.74
N ASP A 232 15.84 -9.33 22.01
CA ASP A 232 14.67 -8.64 22.58
C ASP A 232 14.96 -7.20 23.05
N VAL A 233 16.17 -6.68 22.82
CA VAL A 233 16.57 -5.33 23.26
C VAL A 233 16.00 -4.28 22.31
N ARG A 234 15.69 -3.08 22.82
CA ARG A 234 15.30 -1.96 21.95
C ARG A 234 16.40 -1.66 20.92
N PRO A 235 16.03 -1.29 19.66
CA PRO A 235 17.00 -0.85 18.67
C PRO A 235 17.91 0.25 19.21
N ARG A 236 19.22 0.11 18.98
CA ARG A 236 20.24 1.09 19.39
C ARG A 236 20.92 1.65 18.16
N ALA A 237 21.30 2.92 18.21
CA ALA A 237 22.06 3.52 17.13
C ALA A 237 23.38 2.78 16.91
N VAL A 238 23.79 2.70 15.65
CA VAL A 238 25.08 2.11 15.26
C VAL A 238 26.10 3.22 15.06
N ASP A 239 27.36 2.95 15.41
CA ASP A 239 28.48 3.90 15.27
C ASP A 239 29.41 3.55 14.10
N ILE A 240 28.92 2.72 13.16
CA ILE A 240 29.66 2.32 11.95
C ILE A 240 29.21 3.16 10.75
N ASP A 241 30.09 3.28 9.75
CA ASP A 241 29.69 3.84 8.47
C ASP A 241 28.80 2.83 7.71
N VAL A 242 27.64 3.29 7.26
CA VAL A 242 26.64 2.43 6.60
C VAL A 242 26.51 2.85 5.13
N PRO A 243 26.96 2.03 4.17
CA PRO A 243 26.66 2.25 2.75
C PRO A 243 25.21 1.86 2.45
N PHE A 244 24.47 2.74 1.77
CA PHE A 244 23.09 2.48 1.36
C PHE A 244 22.74 3.17 0.04
N GLN A 245 21.60 2.84 -0.53
CA GLN A 245 21.03 3.59 -1.65
C GLN A 245 19.82 4.40 -1.19
N LEU A 246 19.78 5.67 -1.61
CA LEU A 246 18.68 6.58 -1.34
C LEU A 246 17.98 6.94 -2.65
N THR A 247 16.67 6.78 -2.71
CA THR A 247 15.85 7.29 -3.80
C THR A 247 14.82 8.26 -3.23
N LEU A 248 14.75 9.46 -3.79
CA LEU A 248 13.71 10.44 -3.49
C LEU A 248 12.73 10.53 -4.65
N CYS A 249 11.48 10.18 -4.38
CA CYS A 249 10.42 9.98 -5.36
C CYS A 249 9.48 11.19 -5.39
N ASN A 250 9.08 11.62 -6.58
CA ASN A 250 8.09 12.68 -6.81
C ASN A 250 6.89 12.15 -7.62
N LEU A 251 5.83 12.95 -7.74
CA LEU A 251 4.64 12.66 -8.58
C LEU A 251 4.15 13.95 -9.22
#